data_AF-A0A7V5G9J1-F1
#
_entry.id   AF-A0A7V5G9J1-F1
#
_cell.length_a   1.000
_cell.length_b   1.000
_cell.length_c   1.000
_cell.angle_alpha   90.00
_cell.angle_beta   90.00
_cell.angle_gamma   90.00
#
_symmetry.space_group_name_H-M   'P 1'
#
loop_
_entity.id
_entity.type
_entity.pdbx_description
1 polymer ?
#
loop_
_entity_poly.entity_id
_entity_poly.type
_entity_poly.pdbx_seq_one_letter_code
_entity_poly.pdbx_strand_id
1 'polypeptide(L)'
;MEFKELLEFINLENDRLIKRFGRNSTQQERILSRTVKLTEELGELCNEVLAFNGDQRQEKLDKHDKNNLPNEFADVIITALLLAKSMNVDIRKALAGKIKEIDERYK
;
A
#
# COMPACT_ATOMS: atom_id res chain seq x y z
N MET A 1 -3.17 16.08 -4.42
CA MET A 1 -3.23 14.97 -5.40
C MET A 1 -4.66 14.48 -5.41
N GLU A 2 -5.27 14.47 -6.59
CA GLU A 2 -6.58 13.87 -6.81
C GLU A 2 -6.48 12.34 -6.90
N PHE A 3 -7.54 11.62 -6.53
CA PHE A 3 -7.52 10.15 -6.60
C PHE A 3 -7.28 9.63 -8.03
N LYS A 4 -7.67 10.40 -9.04
CA LYS A 4 -7.39 10.08 -10.44
C LYS A 4 -5.89 10.10 -10.75
N GLU A 5 -5.17 11.12 -10.28
CA GLU A 5 -3.73 11.26 -10.46
C GLU A 5 -2.99 10.11 -9.77
N LEU A 6 -3.45 9.71 -8.58
CA LEU A 6 -2.90 8.55 -7.87
C LEU A 6 -3.03 7.26 -8.70
N LEU A 7 -4.21 6.96 -9.26
CA LEU A 7 -4.36 5.74 -10.05
C LEU A 7 -3.59 5.78 -11.37
N GLU A 8 -3.40 6.95 -11.98
CA GLU A 8 -2.52 7.13 -13.13
C GLU A 8 -1.06 6.83 -12.77
N PHE A 9 -0.61 7.30 -11.61
CA PHE A 9 0.68 6.93 -11.06
C PHE A 9 0.80 5.42 -10.82
N ILE A 10 -0.20 4.77 -10.23
CA ILE A 10 -0.19 3.31 -9.99
C ILE A 10 -0.08 2.53 -11.30
N ASN A 11 -0.76 2.97 -12.36
CA ASN A 11 -0.62 2.35 -13.69
C ASN A 11 0.82 2.47 -14.21
N LEU A 12 1.38 3.68 -14.17
CA LEU A 12 2.74 3.95 -14.62
C LEU A 12 3.78 3.13 -13.83
N GLU A 13 3.62 3.08 -12.51
CA GLU A 13 4.55 2.40 -11.62
C GLU A 13 4.45 0.87 -11.74
N ASN A 14 3.25 0.33 -11.95
CA ASN A 14 3.08 -1.07 -12.30
C ASN A 14 3.91 -1.46 -13.54
N ASP A 15 3.84 -0.64 -14.60
CA ASP A 15 4.57 -0.90 -15.84
C ASP A 15 6.09 -0.78 -15.66
N ARG A 16 6.55 0.20 -14.88
CA ARG A 16 7.97 0.34 -14.51
C ARG A 16 8.49 -0.89 -13.78
N LEU A 17 7.72 -1.40 -12.82
CA LEU A 17 8.12 -2.55 -12.02
C LEU A 17 8.07 -3.86 -12.82
N ILE A 18 7.10 -4.04 -13.71
CA ILE A 18 7.09 -5.17 -14.66
C ILE A 18 8.33 -5.10 -15.56
N LYS A 19 8.66 -3.92 -16.09
CA LYS A 19 9.84 -3.73 -16.94
C LYS A 19 11.15 -4.01 -16.21
N ARG A 20 11.24 -3.64 -14.93
CA ARG A 20 12.46 -3.76 -14.12
C ARG A 20 12.66 -5.15 -13.53
N PHE A 21 11.62 -5.76 -12.98
CA PHE A 21 11.71 -7.00 -12.20
C PHE A 21 10.89 -8.15 -12.80
N GLY A 22 9.89 -7.84 -13.62
CA GLY A 22 8.88 -8.79 -14.05
C GLY A 22 9.05 -9.38 -15.45
N ARG A 23 10.12 -9.05 -16.20
CA ARG A 23 10.30 -9.43 -17.61
C ARG A 23 10.14 -10.93 -17.90
N ASN A 24 10.54 -11.79 -16.97
CA ASN A 24 10.45 -13.25 -17.12
C ASN A 24 9.41 -13.89 -16.17
N SER A 25 8.64 -13.08 -15.45
CA SER A 25 7.64 -13.56 -14.49
C SER A 25 6.28 -13.76 -15.15
N THR A 26 5.54 -14.76 -14.69
CA THR A 26 4.12 -14.95 -14.96
C THR A 26 3.28 -13.93 -14.18
N GLN A 27 2.01 -13.77 -14.55
CA GLN A 27 1.09 -12.91 -13.78
C GLN A 27 0.91 -13.41 -12.33
N GLN A 28 0.84 -14.72 -12.14
CA GLN A 28 0.69 -15.33 -10.81
C GLN A 28 1.89 -15.01 -9.92
N GLU A 29 3.12 -15.16 -10.42
CA GLU A 29 4.33 -14.83 -9.66
C GLU A 29 4.37 -13.35 -9.26
N ARG A 30 3.93 -12.45 -10.16
CA ARG A 30 3.83 -11.01 -9.83
C ARG A 30 2.81 -10.74 -8.75
N ILE A 31 1.63 -11.36 -8.81
CA ILE A 31 0.60 -11.22 -7.77
C ILE A 31 1.15 -11.68 -6.43
N LEU A 32 1.78 -12.86 -6.37
CA LEU A 32 2.36 -13.39 -5.14
C LEU A 32 3.48 -12.49 -4.60
N SER A 33 4.37 -12.02 -5.46
CA SER A 33 5.43 -11.07 -5.08
C SER A 33 4.86 -9.76 -4.53
N ARG A 34 3.79 -9.23 -5.14
CA ARG A 34 3.09 -8.03 -4.65
C ARG A 34 2.42 -8.25 -3.30
N THR A 35 1.82 -9.41 -3.08
CA THR A 35 1.25 -9.78 -1.78
C THR A 35 2.32 -9.81 -0.70
N VAL A 36 3.50 -10.39 -0.98
CA VAL A 36 4.61 -10.38 -0.02
C VAL A 36 5.10 -8.95 0.24
N LYS A 37 5.24 -8.12 -0.80
CA LYS A 37 5.65 -6.72 -0.65
C LYS A 37 4.64 -5.91 0.19
N LEU A 38 3.34 -6.14 0.03
CA LEU A 38 2.32 -5.51 0.89
C LEU A 38 2.51 -5.89 2.38
N THR A 39 2.86 -7.15 2.66
CA THR A 39 3.16 -7.58 4.04
C THR A 39 4.41 -6.92 4.60
N GLU A 40 5.42 -6.68 3.76
CA GLU A 40 6.64 -5.94 4.12
C GLU A 40 6.30 -4.50 4.55
N GLU A 41 5.57 -3.73 3.72
CA GLU A 41 5.17 -2.35 4.06
C GLU A 41 4.28 -2.31 5.31
N LEU A 42 3.40 -3.29 5.49
CA LEU A 42 2.60 -3.38 6.71
C LEU A 42 3.48 -3.61 7.94
N GLY A 43 4.56 -4.37 7.83
CA GLY A 43 5.55 -4.56 8.89
C GLY A 43 6.29 -3.26 9.23
N GLU A 44 6.64 -2.47 8.22
CA GLU A 44 7.27 -1.15 8.39
C GLU A 44 6.31 -0.16 9.07
N LEU A 45 5.05 -0.11 8.62
CA LEU A 45 4.01 0.65 9.30
C LEU A 45 3.81 0.21 10.76
N CYS A 46 3.80 -1.10 11.03
CA CYS A 46 3.73 -1.61 12.41
C CYS A 46 4.90 -1.10 13.26
N ASN A 47 6.12 -1.07 12.71
CA ASN A 47 7.30 -0.56 13.39
C ASN A 47 7.15 0.93 13.73
N GLU A 48 6.59 1.73 12.82
CA GLU A 48 6.35 3.16 13.04
C GLU A 48 5.21 3.43 14.03
N VAL A 49 4.16 2.60 14.04
CA VAL A 49 3.09 2.67 15.05
C VAL A 49 3.62 2.34 16.45
N LEU A 50 4.50 1.33 16.58
CA LEU A 50 5.17 1.03 17.85
C LEU A 50 6.02 2.20 18.33
N ALA A 51 6.76 2.85 17.42
CA ALA A 51 7.55 4.02 17.75
C ALA A 51 6.66 5.20 18.18
N PHE A 52 5.55 5.44 17.48
CA PHE A 52 4.57 6.48 17.80
C PHE A 52 3.98 6.32 19.21
N ASN A 53 3.67 5.09 19.63
CA ASN A 53 3.13 4.80 20.96
C ASN A 53 4.20 4.75 22.06
N GLY A 54 5.50 4.79 21.71
CA GLY A 54 6.60 4.64 22.67
C GLY A 54 6.84 3.20 23.12
N ASP A 55 6.25 2.21 22.45
CA ASP A 55 6.36 0.78 22.77
C ASP A 55 7.57 0.09 22.08
N GLN A 56 8.32 0.86 21.30
CA GLN A 56 9.54 0.42 20.63
C GLN A 56 10.74 0.41 21.61
N ARG A 57 11.78 -0.38 21.33
CA ARG A 57 13.04 -0.35 22.11
C ARG A 57 13.63 1.07 22.13
N GLN A 58 14.09 1.52 23.31
CA GLN A 58 14.60 2.88 23.53
C GLN A 58 15.65 3.31 22.49
N GLU A 59 16.61 2.43 22.17
CA GLU A 59 17.67 2.70 21.18
C GLU A 59 17.14 3.04 19.77
N LYS A 60 15.94 2.54 19.42
CA LYS A 60 15.26 2.84 18.16
C LYS A 60 14.44 4.12 18.25
N LEU A 61 13.82 4.40 19.41
CA LEU A 61 13.08 5.64 19.65
C LEU A 61 14.00 6.86 19.58
N ASP A 62 15.22 6.76 20.12
CA ASP A 62 16.20 7.85 20.12
C ASP A 62 16.64 8.28 18.70
N LYS A 63 16.42 7.44 17.69
CA LYS A 63 16.76 7.67 16.28
C LYS A 63 15.53 7.85 15.39
N HIS A 64 14.35 7.91 15.97
CA HIS A 64 13.09 7.93 15.24
C HIS A 64 12.84 9.27 14.56
N ASP A 65 12.52 9.24 13.26
CA ASP A 65 12.00 10.41 12.54
C ASP A 65 10.48 10.31 12.45
N LYS A 66 9.78 11.31 12.99
CA LYS A 66 8.32 11.38 12.97
C LYS A 66 7.73 11.46 11.55
N ASN A 67 8.52 11.87 10.55
CA ASN A 67 8.10 11.88 9.16
C ASN A 67 7.97 10.48 8.55
N ASN A 68 8.50 9.44 9.20
CA ASN A 68 8.40 8.07 8.70
C ASN A 68 6.96 7.56 8.74
N LEU A 69 6.21 7.82 9.82
CA LEU A 69 4.85 7.28 9.97
C LEU A 69 3.90 7.65 8.81
N PRO A 70 3.77 8.93 8.37
CA PRO A 70 2.97 9.25 7.19
C PRO A 70 3.44 8.56 5.90
N ASN A 71 4.74 8.34 5.74
CA ASN A 71 5.30 7.67 4.56
C ASN A 71 4.91 6.19 4.55
N GLU A 72 5.00 5.49 5.69
CA GLU A 72 4.63 4.08 5.76
C GLU A 72 3.14 3.84 5.50
N PHE A 73 2.27 4.77 5.92
CA PHE A 73 0.86 4.73 5.52
C PHE A 73 0.70 4.86 3.99
N ALA A 74 1.48 5.74 3.36
CA ALA A 74 1.45 5.90 1.91
C ALA A 74 1.97 4.65 1.19
N ASP A 75 3.03 4.02 1.68
CA ASP A 75 3.62 2.82 1.10
C ASP A 75 2.66 1.62 1.15
N VAL A 76 1.94 1.43 2.27
CA VAL A 76 0.87 0.42 2.37
C VAL A 76 -0.25 0.70 1.36
N ILE A 77 -0.69 1.95 1.22
CA ILE A 77 -1.75 2.32 0.26
C ILE A 77 -1.27 2.05 -1.18
N ILE A 78 -0.07 2.49 -1.54
CA ILE A 78 0.48 2.34 -2.89
C ILE A 78 0.65 0.86 -3.25
N THR A 79 1.22 0.05 -2.35
CA THR A 79 1.44 -1.38 -2.60
C THR A 79 0.12 -2.16 -2.68
N ALA A 80 -0.88 -1.82 -1.87
CA ALA A 80 -2.22 -2.39 -1.99
C ALA A 80 -2.87 -2.06 -3.34
N LEU A 81 -2.73 -0.81 -3.82
CA LEU A 81 -3.24 -0.41 -5.14
C LEU A 81 -2.50 -1.10 -6.29
N LEU A 82 -1.19 -1.30 -6.18
CA LEU A 82 -0.40 -2.07 -7.16
C LEU A 82 -0.82 -3.55 -7.22
N LEU A 83 -1.14 -4.16 -6.08
CA LEU A 83 -1.68 -5.51 -6.01
C LEU A 83 -3.06 -5.58 -6.67
N ALA A 84 -3.97 -4.65 -6.33
CA ALA A 84 -5.29 -4.55 -6.94
C ALA A 84 -5.19 -4.40 -8.47
N LYS A 85 -4.25 -3.57 -8.95
CA LYS A 85 -3.96 -3.41 -10.38
C LYS A 85 -3.50 -4.72 -11.02
N SER A 86 -2.61 -5.45 -10.36
CA SER A 86 -2.08 -6.74 -10.86
C SER A 86 -3.17 -7.82 -11.00
N MET A 87 -4.23 -7.71 -10.19
CA MET A 87 -5.40 -8.58 -10.19
C MET A 87 -6.57 -8.05 -11.02
N ASN A 88 -6.38 -6.95 -11.78
CA ASN A 88 -7.42 -6.28 -12.58
C ASN A 88 -8.66 -5.85 -11.77
N VAL A 89 -8.48 -5.44 -10.51
CA VAL A 89 -9.57 -4.92 -9.68
C VAL A 89 -9.84 -3.46 -10.01
N ASP A 90 -11.10 -3.12 -10.27
CA ASP A 90 -11.56 -1.72 -10.33
C ASP A 90 -11.71 -1.17 -8.90
N ILE A 91 -10.63 -0.62 -8.37
CA ILE A 91 -10.59 -0.11 -7.00
C ILE A 91 -11.54 1.07 -6.78
N ARG A 92 -11.84 1.88 -7.81
CA ARG A 92 -12.78 3.01 -7.68
C ARG A 92 -14.16 2.48 -7.38
N LYS A 93 -14.61 1.51 -8.20
CA LYS A 93 -15.92 0.87 -8.01
C LYS A 93 -15.98 0.13 -6.67
N ALA A 94 -14.91 -0.60 -6.31
CA ALA A 94 -14.86 -1.34 -5.05
C ALA A 94 -14.96 -0.42 -3.82
N LEU A 95 -14.20 0.68 -3.79
CA LEU A 95 -14.25 1.66 -2.70
C LEU A 95 -15.61 2.37 -2.63
N ALA A 96 -16.14 2.82 -3.77
CA ALA A 96 -17.45 3.48 -3.82
C ALA A 96 -18.57 2.57 -3.29
N GLY A 97 -18.56 1.29 -3.69
CA GLY A 97 -19.50 0.29 -3.17
C GLY A 97 -19.34 0.10 -1.67
N LYS A 98 -18.09 -0.01 -1.18
CA LYS A 98 -17.84 -0.26 0.24
C LYS A 98 -18.22 0.93 1.13
N ILE A 99 -17.96 2.15 0.69
CA ILE A 99 -18.36 3.37 1.39
C ILE A 99 -19.89 3.43 1.49
N LYS A 100 -20.60 3.19 0.39
CA LYS A 100 -22.07 3.16 0.39
C LYS A 100 -22.64 2.14 1.39
N GLU A 101 -22.10 0.92 1.41
CA GLU A 101 -22.50 -0.12 2.38
C GLU A 101 -22.26 0.30 3.84
N ILE A 102 -21.20 1.07 4.12
CA ILE A 102 -20.89 1.55 5.46
C ILE A 102 -21.86 2.67 5.85
N ASP A 103 -22.10 3.63 4.96
CA ASP A 103 -23.03 4.74 5.18
C ASP A 103 -24.46 4.24 5.44
N GLU A 104 -24.88 3.17 4.75
CA GLU A 104 -26.19 2.56 4.96
C GLU A 104 -26.39 1.96 6.36
N ARG A 105 -25.32 1.66 7.11
CA ARG A 105 -25.43 1.12 8.48
C ARG A 105 -25.79 2.18 9.52
N TYR A 106 -25.58 3.45 9.19
CA TYR A 106 -25.82 4.59 10.10
C TYR A 106 -27.06 5.40 9.70
N LYS A 107 -27.82 4.93 8.71
CA LYS A 107 -29.14 5.48 8.33
C LYS A 107 -30.24 4.67 8.99
#